data_AF-A0AAV0WNC7-F1
#
_entry.id   AF-A0AAV0WNC7-F1
#
_cell.length_a   1.000
_cell.length_b   1.000
_cell.length_c   1.000
_cell.angle_alpha   90.00
_cell.angle_beta   90.00
_cell.angle_gamma   90.00
#
_symmetry.space_group_name_H-M   'P 1'
#
loop_
_entity.id
_entity.type
_entity.pdbx_description
1 polymer ?
#
loop_
_entity_poly.entity_id
_entity_poly.type
_entity_poly.pdbx_seq_one_letter_code
_entity_poly.pdbx_strand_id
1 'polypeptide(L)'
;MINKLNGKVTAAASLFTKLHFRETMEKEKGHRFTLEEKMLSLSIYKRKPKCYRLLSNLITLKCKRTLNNLLSTVSIGPGVSPVVLQGLTENVKKLKPSERCCSLIFDEILLSSGLNFDSSDDKIKVRKVIQTDAENGEPRLVLWFSKHRSGVATNMLVSEWLAKKTEGDKTMVTVAKHKTGDKEPSLIVLGADLAALMERYYRIRCRVRTNMKQFFITNTCGRIIKIYDDINKIYKLQKTKSQLSACVFRRMVESESRGHDSATCSGVAKALQHDPATALRCYQVPDANEAIRRQAHIDFIDHTALFQDKMFEEFDTLFPLEPYSNVNGLGGIREKLTESETYAAFPKAKISEAFLVKIRDWFNGEVSEARDDILFDALREEYTTDSVCRQEVIDAAKSNKVHYFLKYDADKTINRVIKRFR
;
A
#
# COMPACT_ATOMS: atom_id res chain seq x y z
N MET A 1 -14.03 -10.29 -54.87
CA MET A 1 -13.62 -9.11 -54.07
C MET A 1 -12.52 -9.46 -53.05
N ILE A 2 -12.69 -10.51 -52.23
CA ILE A 2 -11.71 -10.94 -51.20
C ILE A 2 -10.31 -11.23 -51.77
N ASN A 3 -10.21 -11.91 -52.92
CA ASN A 3 -8.91 -12.21 -53.55
C ASN A 3 -8.15 -10.95 -54.03
N LYS A 4 -8.85 -9.84 -54.30
CA LYS A 4 -8.23 -8.56 -54.67
C LYS A 4 -7.70 -7.77 -53.46
N LEU A 5 -8.12 -8.14 -52.25
CA LEU A 5 -7.70 -7.53 -50.97
C LEU A 5 -6.51 -8.28 -50.34
N ASN A 6 -6.27 -9.54 -50.72
CA ASN A 6 -5.12 -10.31 -50.25
C ASN A 6 -3.82 -9.58 -50.64
N GLY A 7 -2.98 -9.28 -49.64
CA GLY A 7 -1.72 -8.54 -49.80
C GLY A 7 -1.84 -7.01 -49.71
N LYS A 8 -3.05 -6.44 -49.75
CA LYS A 8 -3.28 -4.97 -49.63
C LYS A 8 -3.77 -4.53 -48.25
N VAL A 9 -4.16 -5.48 -47.40
CA VAL A 9 -4.61 -5.24 -46.03
C VAL A 9 -3.85 -6.17 -45.07
N THR A 10 -3.81 -5.82 -43.79
CA THR A 10 -3.18 -6.65 -42.77
C THR A 10 -3.85 -8.02 -42.67
N ALA A 11 -3.10 -9.04 -42.24
CA ALA A 11 -3.65 -10.39 -42.06
C ALA A 11 -4.90 -10.40 -41.15
N ALA A 12 -4.88 -9.60 -40.08
CA ALA A 12 -6.02 -9.44 -39.18
C ALA A 12 -7.23 -8.80 -39.88
N ALA A 13 -7.04 -7.76 -40.69
CA ALA A 13 -8.13 -7.13 -41.44
C ALA A 13 -8.69 -8.04 -42.54
N SER A 14 -7.83 -8.82 -43.21
CA SER A 14 -8.26 -9.85 -44.17
C SER A 14 -9.09 -10.93 -43.49
N LEU A 15 -8.62 -11.46 -42.35
CA LEU A 15 -9.33 -12.46 -41.56
C LEU A 15 -10.68 -11.95 -41.06
N PHE A 16 -10.70 -10.72 -40.54
CA PHE A 16 -11.92 -10.08 -40.06
C PHE A 16 -12.95 -9.85 -41.18
N THR A 17 -12.49 -9.36 -42.32
CA THR A 17 -13.34 -9.14 -43.50
C THR A 17 -13.92 -10.47 -44.02
N LYS A 18 -13.10 -11.53 -44.09
CA LYS A 18 -13.54 -12.88 -44.49
C LYS A 18 -14.60 -13.45 -43.53
N LEU A 19 -14.39 -13.30 -42.22
CA LEU A 19 -15.35 -13.69 -41.20
C LEU A 19 -16.69 -12.98 -41.41
N HIS A 20 -16.66 -11.65 -41.61
CA HIS A 20 -17.88 -10.88 -41.79
C HIS A 20 -18.63 -11.29 -43.06
N PHE A 21 -17.95 -11.40 -44.21
CA PHE A 21 -18.62 -11.85 -45.44
C PHE A 21 -19.19 -13.27 -45.35
N ARG A 22 -18.55 -14.17 -44.58
CA ARG A 22 -19.03 -15.54 -44.39
C ARG A 22 -20.23 -15.62 -43.44
N GLU A 23 -20.18 -14.87 -42.35
CA GLU A 23 -21.10 -15.07 -41.22
C GLU A 23 -22.22 -14.03 -41.14
N THR A 24 -22.14 -12.88 -41.82
CA THR A 24 -23.18 -11.81 -41.74
C THR A 24 -24.54 -12.25 -42.27
N MET A 25 -24.58 -13.22 -43.19
CA MET A 25 -25.83 -13.76 -43.75
C MET A 25 -26.42 -14.91 -42.93
N GLU A 26 -25.68 -15.40 -41.93
CA GLU A 26 -26.10 -16.51 -41.08
C GLU A 26 -26.93 -16.03 -39.90
N LYS A 27 -27.83 -16.89 -39.40
CA LYS A 27 -28.62 -16.58 -38.18
C LYS A 27 -27.69 -16.48 -36.97
N GLU A 28 -28.06 -15.66 -35.98
CA GLU A 28 -27.25 -15.38 -34.77
C GLU A 28 -26.71 -16.63 -34.03
N LYS A 29 -27.47 -17.74 -34.04
CA LYS A 29 -27.08 -19.01 -33.40
C LYS A 29 -26.28 -19.97 -34.31
N GLY A 30 -26.14 -19.63 -35.59
CA GLY A 30 -25.45 -20.45 -36.60
C GLY A 30 -23.96 -20.13 -36.75
N HIS A 31 -23.47 -19.05 -36.14
CA HIS A 31 -22.15 -18.54 -36.47
C HIS A 31 -20.98 -19.47 -36.09
N ARG A 32 -20.20 -19.90 -37.09
CA ARG A 32 -19.03 -20.78 -36.91
C ARG A 32 -17.76 -19.95 -37.01
N PHE A 33 -16.79 -20.26 -36.14
CA PHE A 33 -15.53 -19.51 -36.12
C PHE A 33 -14.36 -20.47 -36.01
N THR A 34 -13.34 -20.19 -36.80
CA THR A 34 -12.05 -20.88 -36.78
C THR A 34 -11.26 -20.49 -35.52
N LEU A 35 -10.17 -21.23 -35.24
CA LEU A 35 -9.30 -20.91 -34.11
C LEU A 35 -8.66 -19.52 -34.26
N GLU A 36 -8.22 -19.17 -35.47
CA GLU A 36 -7.61 -17.86 -35.76
C GLU A 36 -8.58 -16.71 -35.52
N GLU A 37 -9.84 -16.86 -35.94
CA GLU A 37 -10.90 -15.86 -35.71
C GLU A 37 -11.22 -15.70 -34.21
N LYS A 38 -11.20 -16.82 -33.47
CA LYS A 38 -11.33 -16.80 -32.01
C LYS A 38 -10.15 -16.11 -31.35
N MET A 39 -8.91 -16.33 -31.82
CA MET A 39 -7.71 -15.66 -31.30
C MET A 39 -7.71 -14.16 -31.60
N LEU A 40 -8.15 -13.76 -32.81
CA LEU A 40 -8.34 -12.36 -33.16
C LEU A 40 -9.37 -11.70 -32.22
N SER A 41 -10.52 -12.34 -32.03
CA SER A 41 -11.56 -11.88 -31.10
C SER A 41 -11.03 -11.77 -29.66
N LEU A 42 -10.27 -12.77 -29.20
CA LEU A 42 -9.64 -12.78 -27.88
C LEU A 42 -8.65 -11.62 -27.70
N SER A 43 -7.87 -11.29 -28.75
CA SER A 43 -6.90 -10.19 -28.71
C SER A 43 -7.57 -8.82 -28.49
N ILE A 44 -8.73 -8.59 -29.12
CA ILE A 44 -9.53 -7.37 -28.94
C ILE A 44 -10.13 -7.36 -27.53
N TYR A 45 -10.71 -8.49 -27.11
CA TYR A 45 -11.32 -8.65 -25.79
C TYR A 45 -10.33 -8.35 -24.65
N LYS A 46 -9.11 -8.89 -24.72
CA LYS A 46 -8.06 -8.69 -23.70
C LYS A 46 -7.51 -7.27 -23.65
N ARG A 47 -7.49 -6.55 -24.77
CA ARG A 47 -7.06 -5.14 -24.80
C ARG A 47 -8.08 -4.24 -24.10
N LYS A 48 -9.36 -4.33 -24.46
CA LYS A 48 -10.44 -3.50 -23.87
C LYS A 48 -11.80 -4.24 -23.90
N PRO A 49 -12.22 -4.89 -22.79
CA PRO A 49 -13.49 -5.63 -22.74
C PRO A 49 -14.75 -4.79 -23.01
N LYS A 50 -14.74 -3.51 -22.62
CA LYS A 50 -15.86 -2.58 -22.87
C LYS A 50 -16.02 -2.27 -24.37
N CYS A 51 -14.90 -2.01 -25.05
CA CYS A 51 -14.88 -1.79 -26.49
C CYS A 51 -15.33 -3.05 -27.24
N TYR A 52 -14.88 -4.23 -26.80
CA TYR A 52 -15.33 -5.50 -27.36
C TYR A 52 -16.85 -5.68 -27.27
N ARG A 53 -17.48 -5.31 -26.14
CA ARG A 53 -18.94 -5.39 -25.98
C ARG A 53 -19.68 -4.44 -26.93
N LEU A 54 -19.16 -3.23 -27.12
CA LEU A 54 -19.72 -2.30 -28.09
C LEU A 54 -19.62 -2.86 -29.50
N LEU A 55 -18.43 -3.36 -29.87
CA LEU A 55 -18.18 -3.94 -31.17
C LEU A 55 -19.03 -5.21 -31.41
N SER A 56 -19.22 -6.06 -30.41
CA SER A 56 -20.03 -7.28 -30.56
C SER A 56 -21.50 -7.02 -30.87
N ASN A 57 -22.00 -5.79 -30.63
CA ASN A 57 -23.35 -5.38 -31.01
C ASN A 57 -23.42 -4.87 -32.46
N LEU A 58 -22.28 -4.52 -33.05
CA LEU A 58 -22.18 -3.91 -34.39
C LEU A 58 -21.66 -4.90 -35.43
N ILE A 59 -20.85 -5.86 -35.03
CA ILE A 59 -20.14 -6.79 -35.90
C ILE A 59 -20.12 -8.20 -35.31
N THR A 60 -20.09 -9.21 -36.19
CA THR A 60 -20.07 -10.63 -35.82
C THR A 60 -18.78 -10.99 -35.08
N LEU A 61 -18.89 -11.14 -33.76
CA LEU A 61 -17.78 -11.47 -32.86
C LEU A 61 -18.19 -12.61 -31.90
N LYS A 62 -17.20 -13.33 -31.35
CA LYS A 62 -17.49 -14.41 -30.41
C LYS A 62 -18.04 -13.91 -29.08
N CYS A 63 -18.97 -14.66 -28.49
CA CYS A 63 -19.47 -14.32 -27.17
C CYS A 63 -18.39 -14.50 -26.09
N LYS A 64 -18.47 -13.70 -25.01
CA LYS A 64 -17.54 -13.74 -23.87
C LYS A 64 -17.38 -15.15 -23.29
N ARG A 65 -18.46 -15.92 -23.21
CA ARG A 65 -18.44 -17.31 -22.70
C ARG A 65 -17.50 -18.19 -23.53
N THR A 66 -17.58 -18.11 -24.85
CA THR A 66 -16.71 -18.90 -25.74
C THR A 66 -15.24 -18.50 -25.59
N LEU A 67 -14.96 -17.20 -25.43
CA LEU A 67 -13.59 -16.71 -25.20
C LEU A 67 -13.04 -17.16 -23.84
N ASN A 68 -13.88 -17.17 -22.80
CA ASN A 68 -13.50 -17.67 -21.48
C ASN A 68 -13.25 -19.19 -21.50
N ASN A 69 -14.07 -19.96 -22.22
CA ASN A 69 -13.85 -21.40 -22.40
C ASN A 69 -12.54 -21.69 -23.18
N LEU A 70 -12.18 -20.82 -24.13
CA LEU A 70 -10.90 -20.92 -24.84
C LEU A 70 -9.71 -20.56 -23.94
N LEU A 71 -9.89 -19.68 -22.96
CA LEU A 71 -8.85 -19.37 -21.98
C LEU A 71 -8.68 -20.48 -20.96
N SER A 72 -9.76 -21.17 -20.58
CA SER A 72 -9.69 -22.27 -19.61
C SER A 72 -8.97 -23.50 -20.16
N THR A 73 -8.78 -23.62 -21.48
CA THR A 73 -7.95 -24.70 -22.05
C THR A 73 -6.46 -24.51 -21.79
N VAL A 74 -6.03 -23.31 -21.40
CA VAL A 74 -4.61 -23.01 -21.09
C VAL A 74 -4.44 -22.99 -19.57
N SER A 75 -3.84 -24.04 -19.01
CA SER A 75 -3.49 -24.09 -17.59
C SER A 75 -2.17 -23.34 -17.34
N ILE A 76 -2.22 -22.31 -16.49
CA ILE A 76 -1.04 -21.60 -16.00
C ILE A 76 -1.01 -21.78 -14.49
N GLY A 77 -0.04 -22.55 -14.01
CA GLY A 77 0.20 -22.77 -12.58
C GLY A 77 1.37 -21.93 -12.05
N PRO A 78 1.62 -21.98 -10.72
CA PRO A 78 2.83 -21.44 -10.11
C PRO A 78 4.10 -22.05 -10.73
N GLY A 79 5.19 -21.27 -10.73
CA GLY A 79 6.48 -21.68 -11.30
C GLY A 79 6.61 -21.34 -12.78
N VAL A 80 7.57 -22.00 -13.45
CA VAL A 80 7.89 -21.73 -14.84
C VAL A 80 6.99 -22.53 -15.76
N SER A 81 6.16 -21.87 -16.56
CA SER A 81 5.24 -22.53 -17.51
C SER A 81 6.02 -23.15 -18.68
N PRO A 82 6.01 -24.49 -18.85
CA PRO A 82 6.69 -25.15 -19.97
C PRO A 82 6.12 -24.72 -21.32
N VAL A 83 4.80 -24.49 -21.38
CA VAL A 83 4.09 -24.05 -22.59
C VAL A 83 4.59 -22.67 -23.04
N VAL A 84 4.79 -21.75 -22.09
CA VAL A 84 5.35 -20.41 -22.40
C VAL A 84 6.80 -20.52 -22.84
N LEU A 85 7.63 -21.31 -22.14
CA LEU A 85 9.04 -21.51 -22.52
C LEU A 85 9.20 -22.14 -23.90
N GLN A 86 8.35 -23.11 -24.25
CA GLN A 86 8.37 -23.74 -25.57
C GLN A 86 8.06 -22.70 -26.66
N GLY A 87 7.01 -21.90 -26.47
CA GLY A 87 6.66 -20.83 -27.40
C GLY A 87 7.77 -19.78 -27.53
N LEU A 88 8.45 -19.43 -26.43
CA LEU A 88 9.62 -18.55 -26.47
C LEU A 88 10.79 -19.19 -27.23
N THR A 89 11.06 -20.48 -27.00
CA THR A 89 12.14 -21.23 -27.67
C THR A 89 11.96 -21.21 -29.19
N GLU A 90 10.74 -21.45 -29.67
CA GLU A 90 10.42 -21.42 -31.10
C GLU A 90 10.56 -20.02 -31.71
N ASN A 91 10.24 -18.98 -30.95
CA ASN A 91 10.41 -17.60 -31.40
C ASN A 91 11.89 -17.18 -31.40
N VAL A 92 12.68 -17.59 -30.42
CA VAL A 92 14.12 -17.30 -30.32
C VAL A 92 14.91 -17.96 -31.46
N LYS A 93 14.47 -19.12 -31.96
CA LYS A 93 15.07 -19.74 -33.16
C LYS A 93 15.05 -18.84 -34.40
N LYS A 94 14.06 -17.94 -34.50
CA LYS A 94 13.91 -16.98 -35.62
C LYS A 94 14.79 -15.74 -35.47
N LEU A 95 15.39 -15.53 -34.29
CA LEU A 95 16.23 -14.37 -33.98
C LEU A 95 17.69 -14.60 -34.38
N LYS A 96 18.37 -13.50 -34.74
CA LYS A 96 19.81 -13.52 -35.01
C LYS A 96 20.58 -13.82 -33.72
N PRO A 97 21.79 -14.43 -33.77
CA PRO A 97 22.56 -14.75 -32.58
C PRO A 97 22.78 -13.56 -31.64
N SER A 98 23.00 -12.35 -32.17
CA SER A 98 23.15 -11.11 -31.40
C SER A 98 21.90 -10.68 -30.64
N GLU A 99 20.72 -11.15 -31.04
CA GLU A 99 19.41 -10.82 -30.45
C GLU A 99 18.95 -11.88 -29.44
N ARG A 100 19.71 -12.98 -29.28
CA ARG A 100 19.38 -14.07 -28.34
C ARG A 100 19.83 -13.78 -26.91
N CYS A 101 20.73 -12.82 -26.72
CA CYS A 101 21.14 -12.38 -25.39
C CYS A 101 20.02 -11.55 -24.76
N CYS A 102 19.46 -12.01 -23.65
CA CYS A 102 18.47 -11.28 -22.88
C CYS A 102 18.87 -11.20 -21.40
N SER A 103 18.39 -10.18 -20.71
CA SER A 103 18.48 -10.08 -19.25
C SER A 103 17.18 -10.57 -18.65
N LEU A 104 17.27 -11.56 -17.76
CA LEU A 104 16.13 -11.99 -16.96
C LEU A 104 15.97 -11.04 -15.78
N ILE A 105 14.83 -10.36 -15.73
CA ILE A 105 14.48 -9.43 -14.66
C ILE A 105 13.14 -9.90 -14.09
N PHE A 106 13.09 -10.12 -12.79
CA PHE A 106 11.89 -10.46 -12.05
C PHE A 106 11.78 -9.57 -10.81
N ASP A 107 10.55 -9.39 -10.33
CA ASP A 107 10.16 -8.50 -9.24
C ASP A 107 8.90 -9.11 -8.60
N GLU A 108 8.67 -8.91 -7.30
CA GLU A 108 7.50 -9.42 -6.61
C GLU A 108 6.39 -8.36 -6.54
N ILE A 109 5.13 -8.78 -6.58
CA ILE A 109 3.98 -7.89 -6.52
C ILE A 109 3.17 -8.22 -5.27
N LEU A 110 2.92 -7.21 -4.43
CA LEU A 110 2.03 -7.35 -3.28
C LEU A 110 0.59 -7.60 -3.75
N LEU A 111 0.01 -8.73 -3.34
CA LEU A 111 -1.38 -9.10 -3.60
C LEU A 111 -2.19 -9.01 -2.30
N SER A 112 -3.49 -8.69 -2.40
CA SER A 112 -4.39 -8.70 -1.24
C SER A 112 -4.52 -10.11 -0.67
N SER A 113 -4.37 -10.25 0.65
CA SER A 113 -4.61 -11.50 1.38
C SER A 113 -6.07 -11.93 1.27
N GLY A 114 -6.29 -13.25 1.30
CA GLY A 114 -7.64 -13.84 1.21
C GLY A 114 -7.64 -15.27 0.72
N LEU A 115 -8.67 -16.02 1.11
CA LEU A 115 -8.95 -17.36 0.60
C LEU A 115 -9.78 -17.25 -0.68
N ASN A 116 -9.38 -17.96 -1.74
CA ASN A 116 -10.16 -18.04 -2.97
C ASN A 116 -10.35 -19.51 -3.35
N PHE A 117 -11.60 -19.93 -3.49
CA PHE A 117 -11.94 -21.27 -3.95
C PHE A 117 -12.02 -21.29 -5.48
N ASP A 118 -11.18 -22.10 -6.11
CA ASP A 118 -11.23 -22.33 -7.55
C ASP A 118 -12.07 -23.58 -7.85
N SER A 119 -13.31 -23.37 -8.29
CA SER A 119 -14.25 -24.45 -8.58
C SER A 119 -13.84 -25.31 -9.78
N SER A 120 -12.88 -24.87 -10.60
CA SER A 120 -12.42 -25.63 -11.77
C SER A 120 -11.33 -26.66 -11.45
N ASP A 121 -10.63 -26.48 -10.32
CA ASP A 121 -9.53 -27.33 -9.86
C ASP A 121 -9.79 -27.87 -8.44
N ASP A 122 -11.00 -27.67 -7.93
CA ASP A 122 -11.48 -28.07 -6.59
C ASP A 122 -10.47 -27.80 -5.46
N LYS A 123 -9.87 -26.61 -5.48
CA LYS A 123 -8.79 -26.23 -4.57
C LYS A 123 -9.07 -24.89 -3.91
N ILE A 124 -8.82 -24.86 -2.60
CA ILE A 124 -8.72 -23.62 -1.82
C ILE A 124 -7.33 -23.04 -2.08
N LYS A 125 -7.27 -21.94 -2.83
CA LYS A 125 -6.05 -21.17 -3.04
C LYS A 125 -5.92 -20.17 -1.90
N VAL A 126 -5.00 -20.45 -0.99
CA VAL A 126 -4.58 -19.51 0.06
C VAL A 126 -3.70 -18.46 -0.59
N ARG A 127 -4.12 -17.18 -0.60
CA ARG A 127 -3.19 -16.08 -0.85
C ARG A 127 -2.37 -15.86 0.41
N LYS A 128 -1.27 -16.60 0.55
CA LYS A 128 -0.32 -16.43 1.64
C LYS A 128 0.63 -15.27 1.32
N VAL A 129 0.89 -14.44 2.32
CA VAL A 129 1.94 -13.42 2.29
C VAL A 129 3.27 -14.16 2.16
N ILE A 130 4.01 -13.94 1.07
CA ILE A 130 5.47 -14.00 1.18
C ILE A 130 5.81 -12.67 1.84
N GLN A 131 6.07 -12.73 3.13
CA GLN A 131 6.55 -11.59 3.89
C GLN A 131 8.05 -11.61 3.68
N THR A 132 8.47 -11.10 2.53
CA THR A 132 9.85 -10.70 2.29
C THR A 132 9.96 -9.27 2.79
N ASP A 133 10.44 -9.17 4.04
CA ASP A 133 11.15 -7.99 4.48
C ASP A 133 12.18 -7.62 3.40
N ALA A 134 12.17 -6.36 3.00
CA ALA A 134 13.13 -5.75 2.07
C ALA A 134 13.29 -6.45 0.71
N GLU A 135 12.44 -6.13 -0.27
CA GLU A 135 12.83 -5.92 -1.67
C GLU A 135 11.60 -5.44 -2.47
N ASN A 136 11.80 -4.44 -3.36
CA ASN A 136 10.92 -3.98 -4.46
C ASN A 136 10.49 -2.49 -4.44
N GLY A 137 11.22 -1.65 -5.19
CA GLY A 137 10.68 -0.45 -5.86
C GLY A 137 11.32 0.90 -5.49
N GLU A 138 12.60 1.06 -5.82
CA GLU A 138 13.53 2.09 -5.31
C GLU A 138 13.19 3.59 -5.50
N PRO A 139 12.25 4.06 -6.34
CA PRO A 139 11.79 5.46 -6.26
C PRO A 139 10.78 5.71 -5.13
N ARG A 140 10.11 4.66 -4.63
CA ARG A 140 8.96 4.76 -3.71
C ARG A 140 9.39 4.97 -2.26
N LEU A 141 10.40 4.23 -1.82
CA LEU A 141 10.98 4.30 -0.47
C LEU A 141 11.73 5.62 -0.24
N VAL A 142 12.48 6.10 -1.25
CA VAL A 142 13.24 7.36 -1.15
C VAL A 142 12.30 8.55 -0.94
N LEU A 143 11.13 8.58 -1.58
CA LEU A 143 10.13 9.63 -1.36
C LEU A 143 9.34 9.47 -0.06
N TRP A 144 9.09 8.23 0.37
CA TRP A 144 8.37 7.94 1.61
C TRP A 144 9.14 8.41 2.84
N PHE A 145 10.46 8.18 2.90
CA PHE A 145 11.26 8.47 4.10
C PHE A 145 11.98 9.82 4.08
N SER A 146 12.31 10.38 2.92
CA SER A 146 12.99 11.68 2.86
C SER A 146 12.06 12.88 2.93
N LYS A 147 10.72 12.66 2.88
CA LYS A 147 9.65 13.70 2.95
C LYS A 147 9.86 14.91 2.01
N HIS A 148 10.77 14.78 1.03
CA HIS A 148 11.11 15.83 0.09
C HIS A 148 10.06 15.96 -1.01
N ARG A 149 10.04 17.12 -1.68
CA ARG A 149 9.16 17.32 -2.83
C ARG A 149 9.51 16.32 -3.92
N SER A 150 8.50 15.87 -4.67
CA SER A 150 8.69 14.94 -5.80
C SER A 150 9.74 15.42 -6.81
N GLY A 151 9.85 16.75 -7.00
CA GLY A 151 10.87 17.37 -7.85
C GLY A 151 12.32 17.09 -7.41
N VAL A 152 12.56 16.80 -6.13
CA VAL A 152 13.88 16.41 -5.62
C VAL A 152 14.24 15.04 -6.17
N ALA A 153 13.35 14.07 -6.05
CA ALA A 153 13.56 12.73 -6.60
C ALA A 153 13.60 12.73 -8.14
N THR A 154 12.68 13.42 -8.82
CA THR A 154 12.61 13.36 -10.30
C THR A 154 13.74 14.12 -11.00
N ASN A 155 14.43 15.01 -10.31
CA ASN A 155 15.49 15.85 -10.88
C ASN A 155 16.89 15.54 -10.36
N MET A 156 17.01 14.75 -9.29
CA MET A 156 18.30 14.30 -8.78
C MET A 156 19.13 13.69 -9.92
N LEU A 157 20.39 14.07 -10.00
CA LEU A 157 21.32 13.63 -11.04
C LEU A 157 22.19 12.47 -10.56
N VAL A 158 22.70 11.68 -11.51
CA VAL A 158 23.71 10.65 -11.22
C VAL A 158 24.97 11.26 -10.60
N SER A 159 25.40 12.41 -11.09
CA SER A 159 26.56 13.12 -10.55
C SER A 159 26.36 13.55 -9.08
N GLU A 160 25.13 13.89 -8.70
CA GLU A 160 24.78 14.26 -7.32
C GLU A 160 24.81 13.04 -6.41
N TRP A 161 24.34 11.88 -6.88
CA TRP A 161 24.51 10.61 -6.17
C TRP A 161 25.98 10.21 -5.99
N LEU A 162 26.80 10.42 -7.02
CA LEU A 162 28.23 10.14 -6.95
C LEU A 162 28.97 11.09 -6.01
N ALA A 163 28.48 12.32 -5.86
CA ALA A 163 29.00 13.32 -4.92
C ALA A 163 28.39 13.19 -3.50
N LYS A 164 27.74 12.06 -3.18
CA LYS A 164 27.16 11.82 -1.86
C LYS A 164 28.23 11.84 -0.77
N LYS A 165 27.87 12.40 0.38
CA LYS A 165 28.70 12.36 1.59
C LYS A 165 28.20 11.28 2.54
N THR A 166 29.09 10.70 3.32
CA THR A 166 28.73 9.72 4.36
C THR A 166 29.21 10.25 5.70
N GLU A 167 28.33 10.19 6.70
CA GLU A 167 28.62 10.62 8.06
C GLU A 167 27.96 9.61 9.01
N GLY A 168 28.77 8.76 9.64
CA GLY A 168 28.27 7.62 10.43
C GLY A 168 27.49 6.63 9.57
N ASP A 169 26.26 6.29 10.01
CA ASP A 169 25.31 5.42 9.31
C ASP A 169 24.44 6.16 8.29
N LYS A 170 24.67 7.46 8.09
CA LYS A 170 23.88 8.32 7.21
C LYS A 170 24.61 8.66 5.93
N THR A 171 23.86 8.58 4.84
CA THR A 171 24.29 9.01 3.50
C THR A 171 23.53 10.26 3.10
N MET A 172 24.26 11.27 2.65
CA MET A 172 23.75 12.58 2.33
C MET A 172 23.92 12.91 0.84
N VAL A 173 22.85 13.30 0.17
CA VAL A 173 22.84 13.62 -1.27
C VAL A 173 22.31 15.02 -1.49
N THR A 174 23.10 15.89 -2.12
CA THR A 174 22.67 17.27 -2.42
C THR A 174 22.08 17.34 -3.82
N VAL A 175 20.82 17.79 -3.93
CA VAL A 175 20.10 17.98 -5.20
C VAL A 175 20.00 19.46 -5.52
N ALA A 176 20.81 19.94 -6.47
CA ALA A 176 20.97 21.35 -6.78
C ALA A 176 19.71 21.97 -7.41
N LYS A 177 19.05 21.25 -8.32
CA LYS A 177 17.91 21.78 -9.09
C LYS A 177 16.70 20.89 -9.01
N HIS A 178 15.83 21.16 -8.04
CA HIS A 178 14.64 20.34 -7.79
C HIS A 178 13.30 20.98 -8.25
N LYS A 179 13.30 22.21 -8.79
CA LYS A 179 12.15 22.90 -9.41
C LYS A 179 12.60 23.85 -10.53
N THR A 180 11.67 24.30 -11.38
CA THR A 180 11.85 25.44 -12.28
C THR A 180 11.88 26.74 -11.47
N GLY A 181 12.97 27.51 -11.60
CA GLY A 181 13.25 28.76 -10.87
C GLY A 181 14.44 28.65 -9.91
N ASP A 182 14.97 29.80 -9.48
CA ASP A 182 16.10 29.89 -8.55
C ASP A 182 15.67 29.46 -7.14
N LYS A 183 15.90 28.19 -6.84
CA LYS A 183 15.73 27.62 -5.49
C LYS A 183 17.01 26.95 -5.07
N GLU A 184 17.36 27.11 -3.80
CA GLU A 184 18.53 26.48 -3.20
C GLU A 184 18.50 24.93 -3.31
N PRO A 185 19.68 24.29 -3.28
CA PRO A 185 19.80 22.85 -3.27
C PRO A 185 19.01 22.19 -2.12
N SER A 186 18.45 21.01 -2.37
CA SER A 186 17.80 20.19 -1.35
C SER A 186 18.75 19.09 -0.89
N LEU A 187 18.90 18.90 0.42
CA LEU A 187 19.75 17.86 0.98
C LEU A 187 18.90 16.65 1.41
N ILE A 188 19.16 15.49 0.80
CA ILE A 188 18.56 14.20 1.14
C ILE A 188 19.43 13.50 2.16
N VAL A 189 18.84 13.01 3.25
CA VAL A 189 19.51 12.20 4.27
C VAL A 189 18.90 10.78 4.24
N LEU A 190 19.75 9.77 4.13
CA LEU A 190 19.37 8.37 3.97
C LEU A 190 20.05 7.55 5.07
N GLY A 191 19.29 6.68 5.74
CA GLY A 191 19.88 5.64 6.60
C GLY A 191 20.60 4.56 5.80
N ALA A 192 21.36 3.71 6.49
CA ALA A 192 22.21 2.67 5.89
C ALA A 192 21.48 1.76 4.89
N ASP A 193 20.31 1.23 5.27
CA ASP A 193 19.54 0.32 4.42
C ASP A 193 19.07 0.98 3.13
N LEU A 194 18.58 2.22 3.23
CA LEU A 194 18.09 2.96 2.08
C LEU A 194 19.25 3.41 1.17
N ALA A 195 20.40 3.76 1.76
CA ALA A 195 21.60 4.03 1.00
C ALA A 195 22.07 2.79 0.23
N ALA A 196 21.99 1.61 0.84
CA ALA A 196 22.32 0.34 0.19
C ALA A 196 21.36 0.03 -0.97
N LEU A 197 20.05 0.27 -0.81
CA LEU A 197 19.08 0.17 -1.90
C LEU A 197 19.41 1.15 -3.03
N MET A 198 19.61 2.43 -2.72
CA MET A 198 19.98 3.41 -3.76
C MET A 198 21.28 3.04 -4.50
N GLU A 199 22.22 2.41 -3.81
CA GLU A 199 23.44 1.87 -4.43
C GLU A 199 23.16 0.66 -5.34
N ARG A 200 22.25 -0.25 -4.96
CA ARG A 200 21.78 -1.34 -5.82
C ARG A 200 21.09 -0.80 -7.08
N TYR A 201 20.17 0.14 -6.92
CA TYR A 201 19.53 0.84 -8.05
C TYR A 201 20.57 1.43 -9.00
N TYR A 202 21.55 2.14 -8.44
CA TYR A 202 22.58 2.82 -9.21
C TYR A 202 23.37 1.83 -10.08
N ARG A 203 23.75 0.68 -9.52
CA ARG A 203 24.44 -0.38 -10.28
C ARG A 203 23.59 -0.91 -11.44
N ILE A 204 22.28 -1.07 -11.23
CA ILE A 204 21.36 -1.48 -12.29
C ILE A 204 21.27 -0.40 -13.36
N ARG A 205 21.10 0.86 -12.93
CA ARG A 205 21.05 2.01 -13.82
C ARG A 205 22.28 2.09 -14.73
N CYS A 206 23.48 1.88 -14.20
CA CYS A 206 24.72 1.89 -14.99
C CYS A 206 24.74 0.87 -16.13
N ARG A 207 23.97 -0.22 -16.01
CA ARG A 207 23.85 -1.25 -17.05
C ARG A 207 22.82 -0.89 -18.13
N VAL A 208 21.95 0.08 -17.86
CA VAL A 208 20.92 0.54 -18.80
C VAL A 208 21.49 1.60 -19.73
N ARG A 209 21.41 1.37 -21.05
CA ARG A 209 21.80 2.37 -22.04
C ARG A 209 20.77 3.49 -22.10
N THR A 210 21.11 4.66 -21.56
CA THR A 210 20.23 5.85 -21.58
C THR A 210 21.06 7.14 -21.67
N ASN A 211 20.51 8.16 -22.32
CA ASN A 211 21.10 9.51 -22.37
C ASN A 211 20.64 10.38 -21.18
N MET A 212 19.82 9.83 -20.28
CA MET A 212 19.25 10.57 -19.16
C MET A 212 20.30 10.80 -18.05
N LYS A 213 20.44 12.06 -17.63
CA LYS A 213 21.35 12.44 -16.54
C LYS A 213 20.73 12.26 -15.15
N GLN A 214 19.40 12.21 -15.08
CA GLN A 214 18.65 12.01 -13.84
C GLN A 214 18.95 10.64 -13.27
N PHE A 215 19.15 10.56 -11.96
CA PHE A 215 19.37 9.31 -11.24
C PHE A 215 18.21 8.34 -11.45
N PHE A 216 16.96 8.76 -11.24
CA PHE A 216 15.81 7.89 -11.48
C PHE A 216 15.29 8.01 -12.93
N ILE A 217 15.10 6.85 -13.57
CA ILE A 217 14.49 6.74 -14.91
C ILE A 217 13.31 5.77 -14.90
N THR A 218 12.43 5.93 -15.88
CA THR A 218 11.35 4.97 -16.16
C THR A 218 11.91 3.71 -16.81
N ASN A 219 11.10 2.65 -16.85
CA ASN A 219 11.37 1.43 -17.62
C ASN A 219 11.57 1.69 -19.12
N THR A 220 10.99 2.77 -19.65
CA THR A 220 11.20 3.25 -21.02
C THR A 220 12.47 4.10 -21.18
N CYS A 221 13.35 4.10 -20.18
CA CYS A 221 14.59 4.89 -20.14
C CYS A 221 14.38 6.41 -20.23
N GLY A 222 13.18 6.88 -19.86
CA GLY A 222 12.79 8.29 -19.88
C GLY A 222 12.78 8.93 -18.50
N ARG A 223 12.44 10.23 -18.45
CA ARG A 223 12.34 10.99 -17.20
C ARG A 223 11.07 10.60 -16.45
N ILE A 224 11.18 10.52 -15.12
CA ILE A 224 10.00 10.42 -14.27
C ILE A 224 9.33 11.80 -14.18
N ILE A 225 8.10 11.92 -14.68
CA ILE A 225 7.34 13.19 -14.69
C ILE A 225 6.14 13.13 -13.73
N LYS A 226 5.42 12.00 -13.70
CA LYS A 226 4.15 11.85 -12.98
C LYS A 226 4.21 10.75 -11.93
N ILE A 227 5.14 10.89 -10.99
CA ILE A 227 5.39 9.86 -9.97
C ILE A 227 4.13 9.46 -9.19
N TYR A 228 3.24 10.42 -8.88
CA TYR A 228 1.98 10.15 -8.18
C TYR A 228 0.95 9.44 -9.05
N ASP A 229 0.97 9.61 -10.38
CA ASP A 229 0.07 8.85 -11.27
C ASP A 229 0.45 7.37 -11.26
N ASP A 230 1.75 7.09 -11.26
CA ASP A 230 2.26 5.72 -11.21
C ASP A 230 2.00 5.08 -9.84
N ILE A 231 2.18 5.84 -8.75
CA ILE A 231 1.79 5.42 -7.40
C ILE A 231 0.28 5.14 -7.34
N ASN A 232 -0.56 6.05 -7.84
CA ASN A 232 -2.01 5.88 -7.81
C ASN A 232 -2.50 4.72 -8.67
N LYS A 233 -1.83 4.36 -9.77
CA LYS A 233 -2.18 3.15 -10.54
C LYS A 233 -2.05 1.89 -9.70
N ILE A 234 -1.11 1.87 -8.75
CA ILE A 234 -0.87 0.74 -7.86
C ILE A 234 -1.91 0.72 -6.75
N TYR A 235 -2.16 1.87 -6.10
CA TYR A 235 -3.18 1.96 -5.04
C TYR A 235 -4.60 1.78 -5.55
N LYS A 236 -4.90 2.12 -6.81
CA LYS A 236 -6.21 1.82 -7.44
C LYS A 236 -6.50 0.32 -7.58
N LEU A 237 -5.51 -0.55 -7.40
CA LEU A 237 -5.70 -2.01 -7.33
C LEU A 237 -6.14 -2.47 -5.93
N GLN A 238 -5.92 -1.65 -4.90
CA GLN A 238 -6.50 -1.80 -3.56
C GLN A 238 -7.85 -1.06 -3.55
N LYS A 239 -8.88 -1.61 -2.89
CA LYS A 239 -10.28 -1.09 -2.91
C LYS A 239 -10.46 0.35 -2.40
N THR A 240 -9.40 1.04 -2.02
CA THR A 240 -9.40 2.39 -1.46
C THR A 240 -9.52 3.47 -2.55
N LYS A 241 -10.56 4.30 -2.48
CA LYS A 241 -10.87 5.39 -3.43
C LYS A 241 -9.90 6.60 -3.34
N SER A 242 -8.93 6.60 -2.44
CA SER A 242 -8.10 7.76 -2.13
C SER A 242 -7.01 7.98 -3.18
N GLN A 243 -7.06 9.10 -3.89
CA GLN A 243 -5.97 9.50 -4.79
C GLN A 243 -4.86 10.18 -4.00
N LEU A 244 -3.67 9.58 -4.00
CA LEU A 244 -2.47 10.17 -3.44
C LEU A 244 -1.99 11.32 -4.32
N SER A 245 -1.57 12.40 -3.69
CA SER A 245 -0.92 13.53 -4.34
C SER A 245 0.16 14.08 -3.43
N ALA A 246 1.06 14.91 -3.96
CA ALA A 246 2.05 15.61 -3.14
C ALA A 246 1.43 16.43 -2.00
N CYS A 247 0.23 16.98 -2.22
CA CYS A 247 -0.50 17.77 -1.23
C CYS A 247 -1.09 16.88 -0.12
N VAL A 248 -1.72 15.76 -0.52
CA VAL A 248 -2.27 14.77 0.43
C VAL A 248 -1.16 14.17 1.29
N PHE A 249 -0.02 13.83 0.67
CA PHE A 249 1.16 13.33 1.38
C PHE A 249 1.70 14.33 2.39
N ARG A 250 1.88 15.59 1.99
CA ARG A 250 2.34 16.65 2.89
C ARG A 250 1.39 16.84 4.07
N ARG A 251 0.08 16.85 3.80
CA ARG A 251 -0.94 16.95 4.85
C ARG A 251 -0.91 15.79 5.83
N MET A 252 -0.62 14.57 5.38
CA MET A 252 -0.47 13.42 6.29
C MET A 252 0.70 13.65 7.23
N VAL A 253 1.89 13.98 6.71
CA VAL A 253 3.07 14.27 7.53
C VAL A 253 2.83 15.44 8.51
N GLU A 254 2.21 16.52 8.04
CA GLU A 254 1.85 17.67 8.88
C GLU A 254 0.85 17.28 9.97
N SER A 255 -0.13 16.42 9.65
CA SER A 255 -1.13 15.98 10.63
C SER A 255 -0.51 15.08 11.69
N GLU A 256 0.34 14.12 11.29
CA GLU A 256 1.11 13.28 12.21
C GLU A 256 2.01 14.12 13.12
N SER A 257 2.61 15.20 12.61
CA SER A 257 3.47 16.07 13.41
C SER A 257 2.74 16.84 14.52
N ARG A 258 1.42 17.09 14.40
CA ARG A 258 0.67 17.95 15.35
C ARG A 258 0.60 17.38 16.78
N GLY A 259 0.88 16.10 16.99
CA GLY A 259 0.95 15.47 18.32
C GLY A 259 2.32 15.60 19.01
N HIS A 260 3.30 16.23 18.36
CA HIS A 260 4.68 16.34 18.84
C HIS A 260 4.99 17.72 19.43
N ASP A 261 6.13 17.86 20.10
CA ASP A 261 6.56 19.12 20.72
C ASP A 261 6.84 20.21 19.67
N SER A 262 6.85 21.47 20.10
CA SER A 262 6.98 22.63 19.20
C SER A 262 8.25 22.61 18.35
N ALA A 263 9.35 22.07 18.88
CA ALA A 263 10.62 21.98 18.14
C ALA A 263 10.54 20.93 17.03
N THR A 264 9.94 19.77 17.30
CA THR A 264 9.67 18.72 16.30
C THR A 264 8.71 19.20 15.22
N CYS A 265 7.60 19.86 15.59
CA CYS A 265 6.66 20.48 14.64
C CYS A 265 7.34 21.51 13.73
N SER A 266 8.20 22.36 14.31
CA SER A 266 8.97 23.37 13.56
C SER A 266 10.01 22.72 12.64
N GLY A 267 10.68 21.66 13.09
CA GLY A 267 11.64 20.88 12.29
C GLY A 267 11.00 20.22 11.07
N VAL A 268 9.82 19.61 11.25
CA VAL A 268 9.02 19.02 10.15
C VAL A 268 8.54 20.12 9.20
N ALA A 269 8.01 21.23 9.71
CA ALA A 269 7.59 22.35 8.86
C ALA A 269 8.75 22.93 8.03
N LYS A 270 9.95 23.03 8.62
CA LYS A 270 11.18 23.43 7.92
C LYS A 270 11.61 22.40 6.87
N ALA A 271 11.50 21.10 7.15
CA ALA A 271 11.79 20.06 6.15
C ALA A 271 10.81 20.08 4.96
N LEU A 272 9.55 20.45 5.21
CA LEU A 272 8.47 20.43 4.21
C LEU A 272 8.38 21.69 3.31
N GLN A 273 9.12 22.76 3.65
CA GLN A 273 9.26 24.02 2.91
C GLN A 273 7.93 24.71 2.48
N HIS A 274 7.55 25.80 3.16
CA HIS A 274 6.44 26.67 2.76
C HIS A 274 6.85 28.14 2.54
N ASP A 275 6.09 28.79 1.64
CA ASP A 275 6.03 30.18 1.14
C ASP A 275 7.34 30.92 0.75
N PRO A 276 7.45 31.59 -0.42
CA PRO A 276 8.66 32.31 -0.84
C PRO A 276 9.16 33.36 0.17
N ALA A 277 8.29 34.06 0.89
CA ALA A 277 8.70 35.05 1.88
C ALA A 277 9.22 34.40 3.17
N THR A 278 8.74 33.19 3.49
CA THR A 278 9.23 32.38 4.61
C THR A 278 10.49 31.60 4.21
N ALA A 279 10.62 31.22 2.94
CA ALA A 279 11.79 30.63 2.33
C ALA A 279 13.00 31.58 2.40
N LEU A 280 12.80 32.84 2.01
CA LEU A 280 13.86 33.85 1.98
C LEU A 280 14.40 34.23 3.37
N ARG A 281 13.56 34.19 4.41
CA ARG A 281 13.96 34.55 5.79
C ARG A 281 14.56 33.40 6.60
N CYS A 282 14.16 32.15 6.31
CA CYS A 282 14.46 31.02 7.20
C CYS A 282 15.31 29.91 6.56
N TYR A 283 15.63 30.01 5.26
CA TYR A 283 16.37 28.98 4.52
C TYR A 283 17.65 29.57 3.98
N GLN A 284 18.64 29.53 4.85
CA GLN A 284 20.02 29.26 4.48
C GLN A 284 20.38 28.03 5.31
N VAL A 285 20.54 26.86 4.70
CA VAL A 285 21.07 25.69 5.43
C VAL A 285 22.39 25.29 4.77
N PRO A 286 23.52 25.82 5.28
CA PRO A 286 24.85 25.45 4.78
C PRO A 286 25.40 24.16 5.42
N ASP A 287 24.77 23.63 6.48
CA ASP A 287 25.41 22.63 7.35
C ASP A 287 24.69 21.27 7.41
N ALA A 288 25.50 20.21 7.32
CA ALA A 288 25.11 18.79 7.34
C ALA A 288 24.40 18.39 8.65
N ASN A 289 24.87 18.93 9.78
CA ASN A 289 24.37 18.62 11.11
C ASN A 289 22.90 19.01 11.29
N GLU A 290 22.50 20.16 10.75
CA GLU A 290 21.12 20.65 10.84
C GLU A 290 20.16 19.79 10.01
N ALA A 291 20.62 19.23 8.88
CA ALA A 291 19.83 18.28 8.10
C ALA A 291 19.67 16.92 8.80
N ILE A 292 20.75 16.41 9.41
CA ILE A 292 20.75 15.18 10.22
C ILE A 292 19.77 15.31 11.38
N ARG A 293 19.78 16.46 12.07
CA ARG A 293 18.86 16.76 13.17
C ARG A 293 17.41 16.80 12.70
N ARG A 294 17.11 17.42 11.54
CA ARG A 294 15.75 17.45 10.97
C ARG A 294 15.25 16.07 10.57
N GLN A 295 16.11 15.22 9.99
CA GLN A 295 15.76 13.84 9.67
C GLN A 295 15.46 13.03 10.94
N ALA A 296 16.21 13.25 12.03
CA ALA A 296 15.94 12.55 13.30
C ALA A 296 14.54 12.86 13.87
N HIS A 297 14.04 14.09 13.74
CA HIS A 297 12.66 14.45 14.12
C HIS A 297 11.61 13.77 13.22
N ILE A 298 11.94 13.54 11.95
CA ILE A 298 11.09 12.83 11.00
C ILE A 298 11.02 11.34 11.34
N ASP A 299 12.17 10.72 11.58
CA ASP A 299 12.28 9.30 11.92
C ASP A 299 11.54 8.99 13.22
N PHE A 300 11.58 9.92 14.19
CA PHE A 300 10.84 9.83 15.45
C PHE A 300 9.32 9.73 15.24
N ILE A 301 8.76 10.51 14.31
CA ILE A 301 7.33 10.49 13.99
C ILE A 301 6.97 9.18 13.29
N ASP A 302 7.79 8.74 12.34
CA ASP A 302 7.52 7.53 11.58
C ASP A 302 7.60 6.29 12.46
N HIS A 303 8.59 6.22 13.36
CA HIS A 303 8.68 5.17 14.38
C HIS A 303 7.48 5.19 15.32
N THR A 304 6.97 6.37 15.69
CA THR A 304 5.77 6.49 16.52
C THR A 304 4.54 5.95 15.80
N ALA A 305 4.33 6.30 14.53
CA ALA A 305 3.18 5.83 13.76
C ALA A 305 3.22 4.31 13.53
N LEU A 306 4.39 3.78 13.13
CA LEU A 306 4.59 2.34 12.91
C LEU A 306 4.41 1.55 14.21
N PHE A 307 4.93 2.06 15.32
CA PHE A 307 4.71 1.48 16.64
C PHE A 307 3.22 1.41 16.97
N GLN A 308 2.47 2.51 16.81
CA GLN A 308 1.04 2.52 17.12
C GLN A 308 0.24 1.53 16.27
N ASP A 309 0.56 1.39 14.99
CA ASP A 309 -0.12 0.47 14.06
C ASP A 309 0.17 -0.99 14.43
N LYS A 310 1.45 -1.34 14.57
CA LYS A 310 1.88 -2.69 14.93
C LYS A 310 1.40 -3.12 16.33
N MET A 311 1.25 -2.16 17.25
CA MET A 311 0.66 -2.44 18.56
C MET A 311 -0.79 -2.88 18.51
N PHE A 312 -1.59 -2.40 17.55
CA PHE A 312 -2.96 -2.88 17.40
C PHE A 312 -3.02 -4.28 16.75
N GLU A 313 -2.01 -4.67 15.96
CA GLU A 313 -1.91 -6.04 15.44
C GLU A 313 -1.58 -7.06 16.54
N GLU A 314 -0.75 -6.66 17.51
CA GLU A 314 -0.31 -7.51 18.62
C GLU A 314 -1.13 -7.25 19.91
N PHE A 315 -2.24 -6.52 19.81
CA PHE A 315 -2.97 -6.00 20.96
C PHE A 315 -3.42 -7.10 21.93
N ASP A 316 -4.06 -8.15 21.40
CA ASP A 316 -4.60 -9.26 22.20
C ASP A 316 -3.51 -10.02 22.97
N THR A 317 -2.25 -9.92 22.53
CA THR A 317 -1.10 -10.55 23.21
C THR A 317 -0.69 -9.75 24.44
N LEU A 318 -0.68 -8.40 24.34
CA LEU A 318 -0.28 -7.51 25.44
C LEU A 318 -1.42 -7.21 26.42
N PHE A 319 -2.64 -7.16 25.88
CA PHE A 319 -3.87 -6.91 26.59
C PHE A 319 -4.91 -7.97 26.20
N PRO A 320 -4.79 -9.20 26.74
CA PRO A 320 -5.81 -10.22 26.55
C PRO A 320 -7.19 -9.66 26.92
N LEU A 321 -8.18 -9.86 26.04
CA LEU A 321 -9.54 -9.33 26.16
C LEU A 321 -10.36 -10.05 27.23
N GLU A 322 -9.81 -10.14 28.44
CA GLU A 322 -10.44 -10.74 29.60
C GLU A 322 -11.28 -9.70 30.33
N PRO A 323 -12.59 -9.96 30.58
CA PRO A 323 -13.48 -8.99 31.22
C PRO A 323 -13.00 -8.50 32.58
N TYR A 324 -12.36 -9.39 33.36
CA TYR A 324 -11.81 -9.10 34.70
C TYR A 324 -10.45 -8.38 34.70
N SER A 325 -9.85 -8.13 33.53
CA SER A 325 -8.60 -7.37 33.47
C SER A 325 -8.84 -5.88 33.69
N ASN A 326 -8.13 -5.27 34.64
CA ASN A 326 -8.28 -3.85 34.98
C ASN A 326 -7.27 -2.98 34.22
N VAL A 327 -7.69 -2.46 33.07
CA VAL A 327 -6.88 -1.61 32.18
C VAL A 327 -7.34 -0.14 32.27
N ASN A 328 -7.46 0.41 33.48
CA ASN A 328 -7.89 1.82 33.66
C ASN A 328 -6.74 2.80 33.92
N GLY A 329 -5.63 2.33 34.49
CA GLY A 329 -4.50 3.16 34.86
C GLY A 329 -3.54 3.40 33.69
N LEU A 330 -3.38 4.65 33.27
CA LEU A 330 -2.49 4.99 32.14
C LEU A 330 -1.03 4.61 32.41
N GLY A 331 -0.58 4.66 33.68
CA GLY A 331 0.76 4.24 34.08
C GLY A 331 1.05 2.76 33.80
N GLY A 332 0.12 1.86 34.14
CA GLY A 332 0.28 0.42 33.88
C GLY A 332 0.18 0.08 32.39
N ILE A 333 -0.63 0.82 31.62
CA ILE A 333 -0.65 0.69 30.16
C ILE A 333 0.71 1.11 29.59
N ARG A 334 1.27 2.23 30.05
CA ARG A 334 2.57 2.73 29.60
C ARG A 334 3.70 1.74 29.90
N GLU A 335 3.72 1.15 31.09
CA GLU A 335 4.70 0.15 31.50
C GLU A 335 4.67 -1.06 30.57
N LYS A 336 3.50 -1.68 30.39
CA LYS A 336 3.30 -2.80 29.45
C LYS A 336 3.73 -2.49 28.02
N LEU A 337 3.42 -1.29 27.52
CA LEU A 337 3.82 -0.87 26.18
C LEU A 337 5.34 -0.71 26.07
N THR A 338 5.99 -0.19 27.10
CA THR A 338 7.45 0.05 27.10
C THR A 338 8.24 -1.26 27.15
N GLU A 339 7.68 -2.29 27.78
CA GLU A 339 8.27 -3.63 27.88
C GLU A 339 7.99 -4.52 26.66
N SER A 340 7.17 -4.07 25.71
CA SER A 340 6.79 -4.87 24.54
C SER A 340 7.94 -5.06 23.54
N GLU A 341 7.96 -6.22 22.86
CA GLU A 341 8.88 -6.48 21.75
C GLU A 341 8.74 -5.45 20.62
N THR A 342 7.53 -4.93 20.44
CA THR A 342 7.22 -3.89 19.46
C THR A 342 7.86 -2.56 19.82
N TYR A 343 7.93 -2.20 21.10
CA TYR A 343 8.68 -1.02 21.54
C TYR A 343 10.18 -1.24 21.40
N ALA A 344 10.68 -2.45 21.65
CA ALA A 344 12.06 -2.81 21.40
C ALA A 344 12.45 -2.67 19.92
N ALA A 345 11.52 -2.93 18.99
CA ALA A 345 11.71 -2.68 17.57
C ALA A 345 11.67 -1.19 17.19
N PHE A 346 10.96 -0.36 17.96
CA PHE A 346 10.82 1.09 17.72
C PHE A 346 11.12 1.92 18.98
N PRO A 347 12.36 1.87 19.53
CA PRO A 347 12.68 2.44 20.85
C PRO A 347 12.60 3.97 20.90
N LYS A 348 12.50 4.62 19.74
CA LYS A 348 12.33 6.07 19.60
C LYS A 348 10.86 6.49 19.55
N ALA A 349 9.90 5.57 19.62
CA ALA A 349 8.48 5.92 19.54
C ALA A 349 8.01 6.75 20.75
N LYS A 350 7.18 7.77 20.50
CA LYS A 350 6.54 8.56 21.56
C LYS A 350 5.24 7.91 22.02
N ILE A 351 5.23 7.40 23.24
CA ILE A 351 4.00 6.96 23.91
C ILE A 351 3.34 8.19 24.54
N SER A 352 2.38 8.79 23.83
CA SER A 352 1.64 9.97 24.31
C SER A 352 0.47 9.59 25.23
N GLU A 353 0.09 10.47 26.15
CA GLU A 353 -1.10 10.26 27.00
C GLU A 353 -2.38 10.06 26.17
N ALA A 354 -2.53 10.80 25.06
CA ALA A 354 -3.67 10.64 24.15
C ALA A 354 -3.73 9.22 23.55
N PHE A 355 -2.58 8.62 23.25
CA PHE A 355 -2.50 7.25 22.76
C PHE A 355 -2.84 6.23 23.86
N LEU A 356 -2.38 6.43 25.09
CA LEU A 356 -2.75 5.60 26.23
C LEU A 356 -4.25 5.62 26.51
N VAL A 357 -4.86 6.81 26.42
CA VAL A 357 -6.32 6.99 26.51
C VAL A 357 -7.01 6.21 25.39
N LYS A 358 -6.53 6.30 24.16
CA LYS A 358 -7.09 5.54 23.03
C LYS A 358 -7.05 4.03 23.27
N ILE A 359 -5.96 3.49 23.80
CA ILE A 359 -5.82 2.06 24.14
C ILE A 359 -6.80 1.66 25.23
N ARG A 360 -6.86 2.42 26.33
CA ARG A 360 -7.81 2.19 27.42
C ARG A 360 -9.25 2.14 26.91
N ASP A 361 -9.62 3.14 26.12
CA ASP A 361 -10.97 3.33 25.61
C ASP A 361 -11.36 2.20 24.65
N TRP A 362 -10.42 1.76 23.80
CA TRP A 362 -10.59 0.61 22.92
C TRP A 362 -10.79 -0.68 23.72
N PHE A 363 -9.88 -1.00 24.65
CA PHE A 363 -9.98 -2.19 25.51
C PHE A 363 -11.32 -2.25 26.25
N ASN A 364 -11.68 -1.16 26.93
CA ASN A 364 -12.93 -1.08 27.69
C ASN A 364 -14.17 -1.16 26.79
N GLY A 365 -14.07 -0.75 25.53
CA GLY A 365 -15.11 -0.96 24.52
C GLY A 365 -15.29 -2.43 24.18
N GLU A 366 -14.21 -3.14 23.87
CA GLU A 366 -14.25 -4.55 23.48
C GLU A 366 -14.78 -5.46 24.60
N VAL A 367 -14.37 -5.24 25.86
CA VAL A 367 -14.85 -6.06 26.99
C VAL A 367 -16.18 -5.58 27.59
N SER A 368 -16.78 -4.51 27.04
CA SER A 368 -17.94 -3.85 27.66
C SER A 368 -19.16 -4.77 27.78
N GLU A 369 -19.51 -5.49 26.72
CA GLU A 369 -20.68 -6.37 26.70
C GLU A 369 -20.57 -7.48 27.74
N ALA A 370 -19.42 -8.17 27.77
CA ALA A 370 -19.14 -9.23 28.73
C ALA A 370 -19.11 -8.73 30.18
N ARG A 371 -18.65 -7.49 30.43
CA ARG A 371 -18.74 -6.86 31.75
C ARG A 371 -20.17 -6.54 32.15
N ASP A 372 -21.00 -6.10 31.21
CA ASP A 372 -22.42 -5.90 31.46
C ASP A 372 -23.11 -7.23 31.81
N ASP A 373 -22.76 -8.32 31.12
CA ASP A 373 -23.27 -9.68 31.42
C ASP A 373 -22.90 -10.12 32.83
N ILE A 374 -21.64 -9.95 33.24
CA ILE A 374 -21.17 -10.29 34.59
C ILE A 374 -21.95 -9.51 35.66
N LEU A 375 -22.17 -8.21 35.45
CA LEU A 375 -22.92 -7.38 36.38
C LEU A 375 -24.41 -7.74 36.41
N PHE A 376 -24.99 -8.06 35.25
CA PHE A 376 -26.37 -8.53 35.15
C PHE A 376 -26.56 -9.86 35.86
N ASP A 377 -25.68 -10.83 35.63
CA ASP A 377 -25.73 -12.15 36.26
C ASP A 377 -25.58 -12.07 37.79
N ALA A 378 -24.80 -11.11 38.29
CA ALA A 378 -24.67 -10.86 39.72
C ALA A 378 -25.95 -10.28 40.38
N LEU A 379 -26.89 -9.76 39.59
CA LEU A 379 -28.11 -9.09 40.06
C LEU A 379 -29.38 -9.90 39.75
N ARG A 380 -29.38 -10.73 38.71
CA ARG A 380 -30.60 -11.35 38.16
C ARG A 380 -31.34 -12.30 39.12
N GLU A 381 -30.66 -12.80 40.15
CA GLU A 381 -31.26 -13.69 41.15
C GLU A 381 -32.02 -12.94 42.25
N GLU A 382 -31.61 -11.70 42.54
CA GLU A 382 -32.14 -10.91 43.66
C GLU A 382 -33.05 -9.76 43.22
N TYR A 383 -32.94 -9.31 41.96
CA TYR A 383 -33.63 -8.12 41.46
C TYR A 383 -34.50 -8.42 40.23
N THR A 384 -35.52 -7.58 40.05
CA THR A 384 -36.46 -7.60 38.94
C THR A 384 -36.44 -6.26 38.21
N THR A 385 -37.12 -6.19 37.05
CA THR A 385 -37.21 -4.98 36.21
C THR A 385 -37.69 -3.74 36.97
N ASP A 386 -38.54 -3.91 37.97
CA ASP A 386 -39.14 -2.83 38.77
C ASP A 386 -38.34 -2.51 40.05
N SER A 387 -37.40 -3.36 40.45
CA SER A 387 -36.63 -3.21 41.70
C SER A 387 -35.15 -2.88 41.50
N VAL A 388 -34.59 -3.10 40.30
CA VAL A 388 -33.20 -2.73 40.01
C VAL A 388 -33.08 -1.22 39.78
N CYS A 389 -32.22 -0.55 40.54
CA CYS A 389 -31.88 0.86 40.34
C CYS A 389 -30.35 1.04 40.24
N ARG A 390 -29.91 2.29 40.09
CA ARG A 390 -28.49 2.63 39.93
C ARG A 390 -27.64 2.14 41.10
N GLN A 391 -28.19 2.22 42.32
CA GLN A 391 -27.44 1.97 43.55
C GLN A 391 -27.11 0.48 43.70
N GLU A 392 -28.03 -0.39 43.35
CA GLU A 392 -27.90 -1.84 43.42
C GLU A 392 -26.82 -2.32 42.44
N VAL A 393 -26.75 -1.74 41.24
CA VAL A 393 -25.66 -2.05 40.28
C VAL A 393 -24.30 -1.65 40.84
N ILE A 394 -24.18 -0.49 41.49
CA ILE A 394 -22.93 -0.04 42.12
C ILE A 394 -22.55 -0.97 43.28
N ASP A 395 -23.53 -1.37 44.10
CA ASP A 395 -23.27 -2.18 45.29
C ASP A 395 -22.98 -3.64 44.92
N ALA A 396 -23.60 -4.18 43.87
CA ALA A 396 -23.21 -5.47 43.29
C ALA A 396 -21.78 -5.42 42.73
N ALA A 397 -21.41 -4.34 42.03
CA ALA A 397 -20.05 -4.18 41.52
C ALA A 397 -19.00 -4.09 42.65
N LYS A 398 -19.33 -3.44 43.77
CA LYS A 398 -18.46 -3.41 44.97
C LYS A 398 -18.37 -4.78 45.65
N SER A 399 -19.51 -5.44 45.87
CA SER A 399 -19.59 -6.73 46.55
C SER A 399 -18.82 -7.81 45.80
N ASN A 400 -18.88 -7.78 44.46
CA ASN A 400 -18.14 -8.67 43.59
C ASN A 400 -16.70 -8.20 43.29
N LYS A 401 -16.22 -7.12 43.93
CA LYS A 401 -14.88 -6.53 43.73
C LYS A 401 -14.58 -6.10 42.28
N VAL A 402 -15.60 -5.90 41.44
CA VAL A 402 -15.53 -5.47 40.04
C VAL A 402 -15.90 -3.99 39.82
N HIS A 403 -15.90 -3.18 40.88
CA HIS A 403 -16.21 -1.73 40.83
C HIS A 403 -15.37 -0.94 39.80
N TYR A 404 -14.22 -1.46 39.37
CA TYR A 404 -13.40 -0.85 38.30
C TYR A 404 -14.03 -0.95 36.91
N PHE A 405 -15.04 -1.82 36.70
CA PHE A 405 -15.85 -1.83 35.47
C PHE A 405 -16.56 -0.48 35.26
N LEU A 406 -16.93 0.18 36.37
CA LEU A 406 -17.66 1.44 36.35
C LEU A 406 -16.74 2.67 36.28
N LYS A 407 -15.41 2.53 36.41
CA LYS A 407 -14.49 3.67 36.44
C LYS A 407 -14.36 4.42 35.11
N TYR A 408 -14.58 3.72 34.00
CA TYR A 408 -14.43 4.29 32.66
C TYR A 408 -15.69 5.00 32.18
N ASP A 409 -16.85 4.33 32.27
CA ASP A 409 -18.14 4.87 31.83
C ASP A 409 -19.27 4.31 32.68
N ALA A 410 -19.38 4.80 33.93
CA ALA A 410 -20.36 4.33 34.91
C ALA A 410 -21.79 4.44 34.38
N ASP A 411 -22.17 5.60 33.85
CA ASP A 411 -23.54 5.89 33.45
C ASP A 411 -24.00 5.00 32.30
N LYS A 412 -23.18 4.85 31.26
CA LYS A 412 -23.58 3.98 30.13
C LYS A 412 -23.61 2.52 30.55
N THR A 413 -22.65 2.07 31.35
CA THR A 413 -22.59 0.67 31.82
C THR A 413 -23.82 0.34 32.67
N ILE A 414 -24.13 1.18 33.66
CA ILE A 414 -25.32 0.99 34.51
C ILE A 414 -26.61 0.99 33.68
N ASN A 415 -26.75 1.92 32.73
CA ASN A 415 -27.93 1.97 31.86
C ASN A 415 -28.06 0.72 30.98
N ARG A 416 -26.96 0.16 30.46
CA ARG A 416 -26.98 -1.07 29.67
C ARG A 416 -27.36 -2.28 30.52
N VAL A 417 -26.83 -2.39 31.74
CA VAL A 417 -27.18 -3.46 32.69
C VAL A 417 -28.66 -3.38 33.08
N ILE A 418 -29.17 -2.22 33.48
CA ILE A 418 -30.60 -2.04 33.81
C ILE A 418 -31.48 -2.37 32.60
N LYS A 419 -31.06 -2.00 31.39
CA LYS A 419 -31.82 -2.32 30.17
C LYS A 419 -31.90 -3.82 29.91
N ARG A 420 -30.94 -4.65 30.36
CA ARG A 420 -30.99 -6.11 30.20
C ARG A 420 -32.09 -6.77 31.07
N PHE A 421 -32.62 -6.08 32.09
CA PHE A 421 -33.79 -6.52 32.85
C PHE A 421 -35.13 -6.23 32.16
N ARG A 422 -35.13 -5.43 31.08
CA ARG A 422 -36.32 -5.15 30.26
C ARG A 422 -36.32 -6.03 29.02
#